data_AF-A0AAN4IEF9-F1
#
_entry.id   AF-A0AAN4IEF9-F1
#
_cell.length_a   1.000
_cell.length_b   1.000
_cell.length_c   1.000
_cell.angle_alpha   90.00
_cell.angle_beta   90.00
_cell.angle_gamma   90.00
#
_symmetry.space_group_name_H-M   'P 1'
#
loop_
_entity.id
_entity.type
_entity.pdbx_description
1 polymer ?
#
loop_
_entity_poly.entity_id
_entity_poly.type
_entity_poly.pdbx_seq_one_letter_code
_entity_poly.pdbx_strand_id
1 'polypeptide(L)'
;MEKEIIPIVSAAIVAGTTLVVLIINKVVEYFMWKSNLNRKGEEKYLERKIDTLHLTIVDIFELTAETLTLGNESDQGISSTIKEGFRNVDNTFRKVIAKASPFLDKQIMENEVRKIYMLTSEVRELMIQHEEEGNIQLPSSETLNYGYNQEKTLEEIICTHFFWLNEALHKLNKRLAMLVNPVHKSQPQWKSFVLVLSIIFNCLLAIILIILWV
;
A
#
# COMPACT_ATOMS: atom_id res chain seq x y z
N MET A 1 -43.50 -61.22 4.48
CA MET A 1 -42.46 -60.38 5.09
C MET A 1 -41.58 -59.67 4.06
N GLU A 2 -41.04 -60.34 3.03
CA GLU A 2 -40.14 -59.71 2.04
C GLU A 2 -40.78 -58.56 1.23
N LYS A 3 -42.10 -58.60 0.98
CA LYS A 3 -42.82 -57.57 0.20
C LYS A 3 -43.04 -56.23 0.93
N GLU A 4 -42.91 -56.18 2.26
CA GLU A 4 -43.07 -54.95 3.06
C GLU A 4 -41.74 -54.26 3.37
N ILE A 5 -40.62 -54.98 3.31
CA ILE A 5 -39.29 -54.46 3.60
C ILE A 5 -38.79 -53.56 2.46
N ILE A 6 -39.07 -53.93 1.21
CA ILE A 6 -38.65 -53.17 0.01
C ILE A 6 -39.18 -51.73 0.00
N PRO A 7 -40.49 -51.47 0.23
CA PRO A 7 -41.01 -50.10 0.29
C PRO A 7 -40.46 -49.28 1.46
N ILE A 8 -40.19 -49.89 2.61
CA ILE A 8 -39.62 -49.21 3.79
C ILE A 8 -38.16 -48.82 3.55
N VAL A 9 -37.35 -49.73 2.98
CA VAL A 9 -35.95 -49.46 2.63
C VAL A 9 -35.86 -48.40 1.53
N SER A 10 -36.74 -48.45 0.52
CA SER A 10 -36.88 -47.41 -0.50
C SER A 10 -37.19 -46.04 0.10
N ALA A 11 -38.18 -45.96 1.01
CA ALA A 11 -38.53 -44.72 1.68
C ALA A 11 -37.38 -44.18 2.56
N ALA A 12 -36.63 -45.06 3.22
CA ALA A 12 -35.47 -44.68 4.02
C ALA A 12 -34.32 -44.14 3.15
N ILE A 13 -34.07 -44.72 1.96
CA ILE A 13 -33.07 -44.22 1.01
C ILE A 13 -33.48 -42.84 0.46
N VAL A 14 -34.75 -42.66 0.11
CA VAL A 14 -35.28 -41.36 -0.37
C VAL A 14 -35.20 -40.30 0.74
N ALA A 15 -35.58 -40.64 1.97
CA ALA A 15 -35.49 -39.73 3.12
C ALA A 15 -34.03 -39.35 3.43
N GLY A 16 -33.12 -40.34 3.41
CA GLY A 16 -31.69 -40.13 3.65
C GLY A 16 -31.04 -39.26 2.58
N THR A 17 -31.30 -39.52 1.30
CA THR A 17 -30.79 -38.72 0.19
C THR A 17 -31.33 -37.29 0.22
N THR A 18 -32.61 -37.10 0.54
CA THR A 18 -33.21 -35.77 0.69
C THR A 18 -32.59 -34.97 1.84
N LEU A 19 -32.32 -35.63 2.97
CA LEU A 19 -31.65 -35.01 4.12
C LEU A 19 -30.22 -34.57 3.77
N VAL A 20 -29.47 -35.42 3.07
CA VAL A 20 -28.10 -35.11 2.62
C VAL A 20 -28.10 -33.91 1.66
N VAL A 21 -29.04 -33.85 0.71
CA VAL A 21 -29.18 -32.71 -0.20
C VAL A 21 -29.48 -31.42 0.57
N LEU A 22 -30.36 -31.45 1.57
CA LEU A 22 -30.67 -30.28 2.40
C LEU A 22 -29.45 -29.78 3.19
N ILE A 23 -28.66 -30.69 3.75
CA ILE A 23 -27.42 -30.36 4.48
C ILE A 23 -26.41 -29.71 3.53
N ILE A 24 -26.18 -30.28 2.35
CA ILE A 24 -25.26 -29.72 1.34
C ILE A 24 -25.72 -28.33 0.92
N ASN A 25 -27.02 -28.14 0.67
CA ASN A 25 -27.55 -26.86 0.24
C ASN A 25 -27.35 -25.76 1.30
N LYS A 26 -27.55 -26.11 2.58
CA LYS A 26 -27.27 -25.19 3.71
C LYS A 26 -25.78 -24.86 3.87
N VAL A 27 -24.90 -25.83 3.64
CA VAL A 27 -23.45 -25.62 3.67
C VAL A 27 -23.01 -24.68 2.53
N VAL A 28 -23.51 -24.90 1.31
CA VAL A 28 -23.23 -24.04 0.15
C VAL A 28 -23.75 -22.62 0.38
N GLU A 29 -24.98 -22.47 0.89
CA GLU A 29 -25.57 -21.16 1.21
C GLU A 29 -24.71 -20.39 2.23
N TYR A 30 -24.23 -21.06 3.28
CA TYR A 30 -23.32 -20.47 4.26
C TYR A 30 -21.98 -20.03 3.65
N PHE A 31 -21.36 -20.87 2.80
CA PHE A 31 -20.11 -20.51 2.12
C PHE A 31 -20.30 -19.34 1.14
N MET A 32 -21.41 -19.30 0.41
CA MET A 32 -21.76 -18.20 -0.48
C MET A 32 -21.97 -16.89 0.29
N TRP A 33 -22.68 -16.94 1.42
CA TRP A 33 -22.87 -15.79 2.30
C TRP A 33 -21.54 -15.29 2.88
N LYS A 34 -20.69 -16.19 3.40
CA LYS A 34 -19.37 -15.86 3.93
C LYS A 34 -18.45 -15.25 2.87
N SER A 35 -18.46 -15.80 1.66
CA SER A 35 -17.72 -15.26 0.51
C SER A 35 -18.20 -13.86 0.14
N ASN A 36 -19.52 -13.63 0.10
CA ASN A 36 -20.09 -12.31 -0.17
C ASN A 36 -19.77 -11.28 0.92
N LEU A 37 -19.74 -11.67 2.20
CA LEU A 37 -19.33 -10.79 3.29
C LEU A 37 -17.85 -10.43 3.20
N ASN A 38 -16.98 -11.41 2.94
CA ASN A 38 -15.56 -11.16 2.73
C ASN A 38 -15.35 -10.23 1.54
N ARG A 39 -16.03 -10.47 0.42
CA ARG A 39 -15.97 -9.60 -0.77
C ARG A 39 -16.40 -8.17 -0.47
N LYS A 40 -17.51 -7.97 0.26
CA LYS A 40 -17.96 -6.62 0.67
C LYS A 40 -16.96 -5.95 1.63
N GLY A 41 -16.35 -6.72 2.53
CA GLY A 41 -15.31 -6.22 3.43
C GLY A 41 -14.03 -5.82 2.70
N GLU A 42 -13.59 -6.64 1.75
CA GLU A 42 -12.43 -6.38 0.88
C GLU A 42 -12.67 -5.18 -0.03
N GLU A 43 -13.84 -5.06 -0.66
CA GLU A 43 -14.23 -3.91 -1.48
C GLU A 43 -14.19 -2.61 -0.66
N LYS A 44 -14.77 -2.61 0.55
CA LYS A 44 -14.77 -1.43 1.44
C LYS A 44 -13.37 -1.07 1.95
N TYR A 45 -12.52 -2.07 2.22
CA TYR A 45 -11.12 -1.85 2.59
C TYR A 45 -10.33 -1.25 1.41
N LEU A 46 -10.54 -1.78 0.20
CA LEU A 46 -9.88 -1.31 -1.02
C LEU A 46 -10.29 0.13 -1.36
N GLU A 47 -11.58 0.46 -1.25
CA GLU A 47 -12.11 1.82 -1.43
C GLU A 47 -11.46 2.79 -0.44
N ARG A 48 -11.46 2.45 0.85
CA ARG A 48 -10.82 3.27 1.88
C ARG A 48 -9.31 3.44 1.67
N LYS A 49 -8.64 2.40 1.19
CA LYS A 49 -7.22 2.43 0.82
C LYS A 49 -7.00 3.41 -0.33
N ILE A 50 -7.78 3.30 -1.41
CA ILE A 50 -7.69 4.17 -2.59
C ILE A 50 -7.93 5.63 -2.20
N ASP A 51 -8.99 5.92 -1.45
CA ASP A 51 -9.32 7.29 -1.03
C ASP A 51 -8.22 7.90 -0.15
N THR A 52 -7.73 7.13 0.83
CA THR A 52 -6.67 7.60 1.72
C THR A 52 -5.39 7.89 0.93
N LEU A 53 -5.01 6.99 0.00
CA LEU A 53 -3.83 7.19 -0.84
C LEU A 53 -4.01 8.36 -1.81
N HIS A 54 -5.21 8.57 -2.36
CA HIS A 54 -5.49 9.71 -3.24
C HIS A 54 -5.34 11.05 -2.50
N LEU A 55 -5.92 11.18 -1.30
CA LEU A 55 -5.73 12.37 -0.46
C LEU A 55 -4.25 12.57 -0.10
N THR A 56 -3.57 11.49 0.26
CA THR A 56 -2.13 11.51 0.58
C THR A 56 -1.29 11.99 -0.61
N ILE A 57 -1.64 11.60 -1.84
CA ILE A 57 -0.97 12.06 -3.08
C ILE A 57 -1.12 13.57 -3.26
N VAL A 58 -2.32 14.11 -3.03
CA VAL A 58 -2.59 15.56 -3.13
C VAL A 58 -1.77 16.30 -2.09
N ASP A 59 -1.81 15.87 -0.83
CA ASP A 59 -1.06 16.49 0.26
C ASP A 59 0.46 16.49 -0.01
N ILE A 60 1.01 15.37 -0.54
CA ILE A 60 2.44 15.29 -0.89
C ILE A 60 2.79 16.19 -2.08
N PHE A 61 1.87 16.36 -3.03
CA PHE A 61 2.07 17.29 -4.13
C PHE A 61 2.15 18.74 -3.65
N GLU A 62 1.28 19.14 -2.71
CA GLU A 62 1.35 20.46 -2.07
C GLU A 62 2.67 20.65 -1.31
N LEU A 63 3.09 19.66 -0.52
CA LEU A 63 4.39 19.68 0.17
C LEU A 63 5.58 19.82 -0.80
N THR A 64 5.47 19.21 -1.98
CA THR A 64 6.50 19.33 -3.03
C THR A 64 6.61 20.79 -3.48
N ALA A 65 5.49 21.46 -3.77
CA ALA A 65 5.45 22.86 -4.18
C ALA A 65 5.95 23.81 -3.08
N GLU A 66 5.55 23.59 -1.83
CA GLU A 66 6.02 24.36 -0.68
C GLU A 66 7.54 24.22 -0.50
N THR A 67 8.06 22.99 -0.54
CA THR A 67 9.52 22.75 -0.40
C THR A 67 10.32 23.42 -1.52
N LEU A 68 9.81 23.43 -2.75
CA LEU A 68 10.45 24.14 -3.86
C LEU A 68 10.49 25.65 -3.63
N THR A 69 9.40 26.20 -3.11
CA THR A 69 9.30 27.62 -2.79
C THR A 69 10.32 28.00 -1.72
N LEU A 70 10.44 27.18 -0.66
CA LEU A 70 11.44 27.37 0.40
C LEU A 70 12.88 27.28 -0.14
N GLY A 71 13.16 26.35 -1.06
CA GLY A 71 14.46 26.28 -1.73
C GLY A 71 14.79 27.57 -2.49
N ASN A 72 13.85 28.07 -3.30
CA ASN A 72 14.04 29.31 -4.06
C ASN A 72 14.19 30.55 -3.16
N GLU A 73 13.47 30.60 -2.03
CA GLU A 73 13.60 31.69 -1.06
C GLU A 73 14.92 31.59 -0.27
N SER A 74 15.43 30.38 -0.04
CA SER A 74 16.69 30.17 0.69
C SER A 74 17.92 30.67 -0.05
N ASP A 75 17.88 30.72 -1.39
CA ASP A 75 18.91 31.38 -2.21
C ASP A 75 19.01 32.89 -1.91
N GLN A 76 18.01 33.50 -1.28
CA GLN A 76 17.99 34.90 -0.86
C GLN A 76 18.38 35.10 0.62
N GLY A 77 18.75 34.01 1.30
CA GLY A 77 19.13 33.97 2.71
C GLY A 77 18.11 33.26 3.60
N ILE A 78 18.58 32.65 4.69
CA ILE A 78 17.71 31.88 5.60
C ILE A 78 17.01 32.81 6.59
N SER A 79 15.73 33.07 6.35
CA SER A 79 14.87 33.90 7.20
C SER A 79 14.05 33.08 8.20
N SER A 80 13.45 33.75 9.19
CA SER A 80 12.48 33.11 10.11
C SER A 80 11.30 32.49 9.37
N THR A 81 10.88 33.09 8.24
CA THR A 81 9.81 32.57 7.38
C THR A 81 10.17 31.21 6.78
N ILE A 82 11.41 31.03 6.31
CA ILE A 82 11.86 29.75 5.74
C ILE A 82 11.90 28.66 6.80
N LYS A 83 12.34 29.00 8.02
CA LYS A 83 12.37 28.07 9.16
C LYS A 83 10.96 27.63 9.56
N GLU A 84 10.02 28.56 9.64
CA GLU A 84 8.63 28.26 9.96
C GLU A 84 7.98 27.44 8.84
N GLY A 85 8.20 27.81 7.58
CA GLY A 85 7.73 27.07 6.42
C GLY A 85 8.26 25.64 6.41
N PHE A 86 9.55 25.44 6.64
CA PHE A 86 10.12 24.10 6.72
C PHE A 86 9.55 23.28 7.88
N ARG A 87 9.36 23.89 9.05
CA ARG A 87 8.73 23.23 10.19
C ARG A 87 7.30 22.78 9.86
N ASN A 88 6.57 23.56 9.08
CA ASN A 88 5.24 23.19 8.59
C ASN A 88 5.32 22.01 7.63
N VAL A 89 6.26 22.01 6.67
CA VAL A 89 6.49 20.90 5.74
C VAL A 89 6.76 19.59 6.50
N ASP A 90 7.69 19.57 7.45
CA ASP A 90 8.04 18.37 8.23
C ASP A 90 6.86 17.86 9.08
N ASN A 91 6.15 18.77 9.76
CA ASN A 91 4.99 18.41 10.58
C ASN A 91 3.84 17.85 9.74
N THR A 92 3.55 18.48 8.60
CA THR A 92 2.49 18.05 7.69
C THR A 92 2.85 16.72 7.05
N PHE A 93 4.09 16.54 6.58
CA PHE A 93 4.58 15.27 6.07
C PHE A 93 4.37 14.12 7.07
N ARG A 94 4.80 14.30 8.33
CA ARG A 94 4.62 13.31 9.40
C ARG A 94 3.15 12.92 9.59
N LYS A 95 2.25 13.91 9.61
CA LYS A 95 0.80 13.68 9.78
C LYS A 95 0.21 12.91 8.60
N VAL A 96 0.58 13.29 7.38
CA VAL A 96 0.12 12.67 6.14
C VAL A 96 0.57 11.21 6.08
N ILE A 97 1.86 10.95 6.32
CA ILE A 97 2.41 9.59 6.33
C ILE A 97 1.81 8.73 7.45
N ALA A 98 1.59 9.28 8.64
CA ALA A 98 0.98 8.51 9.74
C ALA A 98 -0.41 7.98 9.36
N LYS A 99 -1.22 8.79 8.66
CA LYS A 99 -2.54 8.38 8.16
C LYS A 99 -2.44 7.33 7.04
N ALA A 100 -1.48 7.48 6.14
CA ALA A 100 -1.29 6.57 5.01
C ALA A 100 -0.62 5.26 5.40
N SER A 101 0.17 5.23 6.49
CA SER A 101 1.04 4.11 6.87
C SER A 101 0.38 2.72 6.88
N PRO A 102 -0.90 2.54 7.31
CA PRO A 102 -1.55 1.22 7.29
C PRO A 102 -1.78 0.67 5.88
N PHE A 103 -1.66 1.52 4.86
CA PHE A 103 -1.95 1.22 3.46
C PHE A 103 -0.69 1.23 2.57
N LEU A 104 0.45 1.63 3.13
CA LEU A 104 1.73 1.70 2.43
C LEU A 104 2.46 0.38 2.50
N ASP A 105 3.06 -0.03 1.38
CA ASP A 105 3.90 -1.20 1.34
C ASP A 105 5.19 -0.96 2.13
N LYS A 106 5.71 -2.02 2.75
CA LYS A 106 6.94 -1.97 3.55
C LYS A 106 8.13 -1.36 2.78
N GLN A 107 8.24 -1.66 1.49
CA GLN A 107 9.30 -1.10 0.64
C GLN A 107 9.19 0.42 0.50
N ILE A 108 7.98 0.97 0.38
CA ILE A 108 7.76 2.42 0.29
C ILE A 108 8.12 3.10 1.61
N MET A 109 7.78 2.46 2.72
CA MET A 109 8.13 2.94 4.06
C MET A 109 9.66 2.94 4.29
N GLU A 110 10.35 1.86 3.93
CA GLU A 110 11.78 1.69 4.20
C GLU A 110 12.69 2.52 3.28
N ASN A 111 12.27 2.78 2.03
CA ASN A 111 13.09 3.48 1.05
C ASN A 111 12.66 4.93 0.88
N GLU A 112 11.45 5.18 0.38
CA GLU A 112 10.99 6.52 0.02
C GLU A 112 10.69 7.38 1.26
N VAL A 113 9.86 6.89 2.18
CA VAL A 113 9.49 7.64 3.40
C VAL A 113 10.69 7.87 4.30
N ARG A 114 11.52 6.84 4.49
CA ARG A 114 12.76 6.97 5.27
C ARG A 114 13.72 7.99 4.68
N LYS A 115 13.89 8.03 3.34
CA LYS A 115 14.73 9.04 2.67
C LYS A 115 14.25 10.46 2.97
N ILE A 116 12.94 10.69 2.93
CA ILE A 116 12.36 12.00 3.25
C ILE A 116 12.63 12.35 4.72
N TYR A 117 12.47 11.41 5.65
CA TYR A 117 12.79 11.65 7.06
C TYR A 117 14.26 12.02 7.31
N MET A 118 15.18 11.35 6.62
CA MET A 118 16.61 11.67 6.70
C MET A 118 16.87 13.09 6.20
N LEU A 119 16.38 13.44 5.01
CA LEU A 119 16.54 14.78 4.43
C LEU A 119 15.93 15.87 5.31
N THR A 120 14.74 15.64 5.91
CA THR A 120 14.17 16.61 6.85
C THR A 120 15.00 16.75 8.14
N SER A 121 15.69 15.70 8.57
CA SER A 121 16.56 15.78 9.75
C SER A 121 17.83 16.55 9.42
N GLU A 122 18.44 16.27 8.26
CA GLU A 122 19.64 16.95 7.76
C GLU A 122 19.39 18.45 7.56
N VAL A 123 18.28 18.84 6.90
CA VAL A 123 17.90 20.26 6.75
C VAL A 123 17.75 20.94 8.12
N ARG A 124 17.12 20.26 9.08
CA ARG A 124 16.95 20.80 10.43
C ARG A 124 18.29 21.02 11.14
N GLU A 125 19.19 20.04 11.08
CA GLU A 125 20.51 20.15 11.69
C GLU A 125 21.32 21.29 11.07
N LEU A 126 21.30 21.42 9.75
CA LEU A 126 21.95 22.52 9.03
C LEU A 126 21.36 23.88 9.41
N MET A 127 20.03 23.98 9.59
CA MET A 127 19.38 25.21 10.05
C MET A 127 19.76 25.60 11.47
N ILE A 128 19.94 24.63 12.36
CA ILE A 128 20.42 24.88 13.73
C ILE A 128 21.86 25.38 13.68
N GLN A 129 22.71 24.74 12.88
CA GLN A 129 24.10 25.19 12.70
C GLN A 129 24.16 26.62 12.14
N HIS A 130 23.30 26.94 11.16
CA HIS A 130 23.19 28.31 10.63
C HIS A 130 22.73 29.32 11.69
N GLU A 131 21.89 28.93 12.66
CA GLU A 131 21.50 29.80 13.79
C GLU A 131 22.65 30.08 14.75
N GLU A 132 23.48 29.08 15.01
CA GLU A 132 24.58 29.17 15.98
C GLU A 132 25.80 29.89 15.39
N GLU A 133 26.13 29.58 14.14
CA GLU A 133 27.39 29.98 13.50
C GLU A 133 27.19 31.07 12.43
N GLY A 134 25.95 31.29 11.98
CA GLY A 134 25.64 32.16 10.85
C GLY A 134 25.93 31.47 9.51
N ASN A 135 25.96 32.25 8.43
CA ASN A 135 26.28 31.73 7.10
C ASN A 135 27.79 31.55 6.90
N ILE A 136 28.36 30.51 7.49
CA ILE A 136 29.78 30.19 7.34
C ILE A 136 30.06 29.41 6.05
N GLN A 137 31.27 29.60 5.52
CA GLN A 137 31.80 28.79 4.43
C GLN A 137 32.49 27.56 5.00
N LEU A 138 31.99 26.38 4.66
CA LEU A 138 32.54 25.11 5.10
C LEU A 138 33.68 24.66 4.17
N PRO A 139 34.82 24.19 4.72
CA PRO A 139 35.91 23.67 3.93
C PRO A 139 35.53 22.36 3.23
N SER A 140 36.18 22.05 2.11
CA SER A 140 35.90 20.86 1.29
C SER A 140 35.90 19.53 2.08
N SER A 141 36.64 19.44 3.19
CA SER A 141 36.66 18.25 4.06
C SER A 141 35.35 18.02 4.80
N GLU A 142 34.65 19.09 5.17
CA GLU A 142 33.37 19.02 5.89
C GLU A 142 32.21 18.90 4.92
N THR A 143 32.27 19.61 3.79
CA THR A 143 31.23 19.53 2.75
C THR A 143 31.16 18.15 2.09
N LEU A 144 32.23 17.35 2.18
CA LEU A 144 32.27 15.97 1.68
C LEU A 144 31.26 15.06 2.38
N ASN A 145 30.97 15.32 3.66
CA ASN A 145 29.96 14.58 4.43
C ASN A 145 28.56 14.78 3.85
N TYR A 146 28.35 15.86 3.12
CA TYR A 146 27.11 16.20 2.41
C TYR A 146 27.19 15.92 0.90
N GLY A 147 28.29 15.32 0.43
CA GLY A 147 28.47 14.92 -0.98
C GLY A 147 29.04 16.00 -1.90
N TYR A 148 29.63 17.08 -1.37
CA TYR A 148 30.26 18.13 -2.17
C TYR A 148 31.79 18.03 -2.15
N ASN A 149 32.40 18.19 -3.32
CA ASN A 149 33.86 18.19 -3.52
C ASN A 149 34.47 19.60 -3.54
N GLN A 150 33.70 20.61 -3.12
CA GLN A 150 34.09 22.01 -3.15
C GLN A 150 33.54 22.72 -1.91
N GLU A 151 34.22 23.81 -1.52
CA GLU A 151 33.75 24.69 -0.44
C GLU A 151 32.37 25.24 -0.76
N LYS A 152 31.50 25.22 0.25
CA LYS A 152 30.10 25.64 0.16
C LYS A 152 29.70 26.34 1.44
N THR A 153 28.86 27.35 1.32
CA THR A 153 28.27 27.98 2.51
C THR A 153 27.15 27.11 3.08
N LEU A 154 26.85 27.28 4.37
CA LEU A 154 25.73 26.57 5.00
C LEU A 154 24.41 26.84 4.26
N GLU A 155 24.18 28.07 3.80
CA GLU A 155 22.97 28.40 3.03
C GLU A 155 22.89 27.65 1.69
N GLU A 156 23.99 27.56 0.95
CA GLU A 156 24.03 26.79 -0.30
C GLU A 156 23.74 25.30 -0.07
N ILE A 157 24.25 24.75 1.04
CA ILE A 157 24.00 23.36 1.42
C ILE A 157 22.54 23.17 1.80
N ILE A 158 21.96 24.03 2.63
CA ILE A 158 20.55 24.00 3.04
C ILE A 158 19.64 24.07 1.80
N CYS A 159 19.89 25.03 0.91
CA CYS A 159 19.14 25.20 -0.34
C CYS A 159 19.16 23.92 -1.18
N THR A 160 20.34 23.32 -1.35
CA THR A 160 20.46 22.07 -2.10
C THR A 160 19.70 20.91 -1.44
N HIS A 161 19.69 20.82 -0.11
CA HIS A 161 18.92 19.80 0.61
C HIS A 161 17.41 20.01 0.48
N PHE A 162 16.92 21.26 0.37
CA PHE A 162 15.52 21.52 0.00
C PHE A 162 15.18 20.98 -1.39
N PHE A 163 16.06 21.15 -2.37
CA PHE A 163 15.86 20.57 -3.70
C PHE A 163 15.83 19.04 -3.66
N TRP A 164 16.72 18.39 -2.90
CA TRP A 164 16.69 16.94 -2.72
C TRP A 164 15.43 16.45 -1.98
N LEU A 165 14.95 17.21 -1.01
CA LEU A 165 13.70 16.94 -0.30
C LEU A 165 12.51 17.03 -1.26
N ASN A 166 12.46 18.07 -2.09
CA ASN A 166 11.46 18.22 -3.14
C ASN A 166 11.48 17.01 -4.11
N GLU A 167 12.65 16.61 -4.58
CA GLU A 167 12.78 15.45 -5.48
C GLU A 167 12.31 14.14 -4.81
N ALA A 168 12.65 13.96 -3.53
CA ALA A 168 12.22 12.79 -2.76
C ALA A 168 10.70 12.74 -2.58
N LEU A 169 10.07 13.87 -2.25
CA LEU A 169 8.60 14.01 -2.16
C LEU A 169 7.94 13.72 -3.53
N HIS A 170 8.52 14.24 -4.61
CA HIS A 170 8.02 13.99 -5.96
C HIS A 170 8.11 12.51 -6.35
N LYS A 171 9.21 11.83 -5.98
CA LYS A 171 9.38 10.38 -6.20
C LYS A 171 8.36 9.57 -5.40
N LEU A 172 8.12 9.93 -4.13
CA LEU A 172 7.09 9.30 -3.31
C LEU A 172 5.71 9.48 -3.95
N ASN A 173 5.36 10.69 -4.40
CA ASN A 173 4.11 10.97 -5.09
C ASN A 173 3.91 10.03 -6.30
N LYS A 174 4.91 9.92 -7.19
CA LYS A 174 4.88 8.99 -8.33
C LYS A 174 4.64 7.53 -7.90
N ARG A 175 5.30 7.09 -6.83
CA ARG A 175 5.14 5.73 -6.27
C ARG A 175 3.72 5.49 -5.76
N LEU A 176 3.16 6.43 -5.02
CA LEU A 176 1.79 6.34 -4.51
C LEU A 176 0.77 6.37 -5.65
N ALA A 177 0.97 7.21 -6.67
CA ALA A 177 0.11 7.25 -7.84
C ALA A 177 0.06 5.90 -8.58
N MET A 178 1.20 5.18 -8.67
CA MET A 178 1.22 3.83 -9.23
C MET A 178 0.42 2.81 -8.41
N LEU A 179 0.32 2.97 -7.09
CA LEU A 179 -0.51 2.10 -6.25
C LEU A 179 -2.01 2.34 -6.44
N VAL A 180 -2.40 3.58 -6.72
CA VAL A 180 -3.80 3.96 -6.90
C VAL A 180 -4.29 3.68 -8.32
N ASN A 181 -3.39 3.64 -9.31
CA ASN A 181 -3.76 3.44 -10.71
C ASN A 181 -3.83 1.93 -11.07
N PRO A 182 -5.02 1.35 -11.35
CA PRO A 182 -5.24 -0.10 -11.39
C PRO A 182 -4.76 -0.81 -12.66
N VAL A 183 -3.87 -0.21 -13.46
CA VAL A 183 -3.43 -0.77 -14.77
C VAL A 183 -2.61 -2.06 -14.60
N HIS A 184 -2.17 -2.40 -13.38
CA HIS A 184 -1.54 -3.69 -13.07
C HIS A 184 -2.46 -4.57 -12.21
N LYS A 185 -3.55 -5.08 -12.80
CA LYS A 185 -4.26 -6.22 -12.20
C LYS A 185 -3.41 -7.48 -12.37
N SER A 186 -3.02 -8.10 -11.26
CA SER A 186 -2.45 -9.44 -11.25
C SER A 186 -3.39 -10.40 -11.98
N GLN A 187 -2.82 -11.28 -12.80
CA GLN A 187 -3.61 -12.21 -13.62
C GLN A 187 -4.58 -13.03 -12.74
N PRO A 188 -5.84 -13.20 -13.16
CA PRO A 188 -6.83 -13.90 -12.36
C PRO A 188 -6.40 -15.36 -12.06
N GLN A 189 -6.47 -15.79 -10.79
CA GLN A 189 -6.15 -17.15 -10.32
C GLN A 189 -7.11 -18.26 -10.84
N TRP A 190 -7.91 -17.98 -11.87
CA TRP A 190 -8.91 -18.89 -12.43
C TRP A 190 -8.33 -20.21 -12.92
N LYS A 191 -7.04 -20.25 -13.26
CA LYS A 191 -6.35 -21.48 -13.69
C LYS A 191 -6.40 -22.58 -12.62
N SER A 192 -6.25 -22.25 -11.34
CA SER A 192 -6.30 -23.25 -10.27
C SER A 192 -7.72 -23.77 -10.02
N PHE A 193 -8.74 -22.90 -10.14
CA PHE A 193 -10.12 -23.29 -9.91
C PHE A 193 -10.64 -24.24 -11.00
N VAL A 194 -10.31 -23.97 -12.28
CA VAL A 194 -10.69 -24.83 -13.42
C VAL A 194 -10.05 -26.22 -13.31
N LEU A 195 -8.82 -26.29 -12.82
CA LEU A 195 -8.08 -27.56 -12.69
C LEU A 195 -8.68 -28.46 -11.59
N VAL A 196 -9.05 -27.87 -10.44
CA VAL A 196 -9.74 -28.61 -9.37
C VAL A 196 -11.11 -29.12 -9.83
N LEU A 197 -11.88 -28.28 -10.54
CA LEU A 197 -13.20 -28.67 -11.05
C LEU A 197 -13.10 -29.84 -12.04
N SER A 198 -12.08 -29.83 -12.90
CA SER A 198 -11.82 -30.90 -13.88
C SER A 198 -11.49 -32.25 -13.21
N ILE A 199 -10.68 -32.24 -12.14
CA ILE A 199 -10.34 -33.46 -11.40
C ILE A 199 -11.60 -34.07 -10.77
N ILE A 200 -12.44 -33.24 -10.13
CA ILE A 200 -13.68 -33.70 -9.49
C ILE A 200 -14.61 -34.34 -10.52
N PHE A 201 -14.79 -33.70 -11.69
CA PHE A 201 -15.65 -34.22 -12.75
C PHE A 201 -15.17 -35.57 -13.29
N ASN A 202 -13.87 -35.72 -13.52
CA ASN A 202 -13.27 -36.97 -14.00
C ASN A 202 -13.41 -38.12 -12.98
N CYS A 203 -13.24 -37.83 -11.68
CA CYS A 203 -13.43 -38.84 -10.64
C CYS A 203 -14.89 -39.32 -10.56
N LEU A 204 -15.86 -38.42 -10.65
CA LEU A 204 -17.29 -38.77 -10.66
C LEU A 204 -17.65 -39.63 -11.88
N LEU A 205 -17.13 -39.27 -13.05
CA LEU A 205 -17.34 -40.03 -14.28
C LEU A 205 -16.80 -41.46 -14.16
N ALA A 206 -15.60 -41.63 -13.59
CA ALA A 206 -15.00 -42.94 -13.37
C ALA A 206 -15.84 -43.82 -12.43
N ILE A 207 -16.37 -43.25 -11.34
CA ILE A 207 -17.24 -43.97 -10.40
C ILE A 207 -18.52 -44.44 -11.10
N ILE A 208 -19.16 -43.57 -11.89
CA ILE A 208 -20.37 -43.91 -12.65
C ILE A 208 -20.10 -45.05 -13.63
N LEU A 209 -18.97 -45.00 -14.36
CA LEU A 209 -18.58 -46.06 -15.29
C LEU A 209 -18.34 -47.40 -14.60
N ILE A 210 -17.72 -47.39 -13.41
CA ILE A 210 -17.52 -48.61 -12.61
C ILE A 210 -18.87 -49.20 -12.17
N ILE A 211 -19.81 -48.36 -11.73
CA ILE A 211 -21.14 -48.80 -11.28
C ILE A 211 -21.98 -49.34 -12.45
N LEU A 212 -21.87 -48.75 -13.65
CA LEU A 212 -22.56 -49.23 -14.85
C LEU A 212 -21.97 -50.52 -15.42
N TRP A 213 -20.72 -50.84 -15.06
CA TRP A 213 -20.00 -52.02 -15.56
C TRP A 213 -20.21 -53.26 -14.67
N VAL A 214 -20.55 -53.06 -13.40
CA VAL A 214 -20.90 -54.11 -12.40
C VAL A 214 -22.38 -54.40 -12.46
#